data_AF-A0A507EY24-F1
#
_entry.id   AF-A0A507EY24-F1
#
_cell.length_a   1.000
_cell.length_b   1.000
_cell.length_c   1.000
_cell.angle_alpha   90.00
_cell.angle_beta   90.00
_cell.angle_gamma   90.00
#
_symmetry.space_group_name_H-M   'P 1'
#
loop_
_entity.id
_entity.type
_entity.pdbx_description
1 polymer ?
#
loop_
_entity_poly.entity_id
_entity_poly.type
_entity_poly.pdbx_seq_one_letter_code
_entity_poly.pdbx_strand_id
1 'polypeptide(L)'
;MLAVFTDYRHEPIYPESYHHPLNVLWFCQSLAALLQTLRTRRFLPSPKPPQNSLLTNQFRLHLITHTIFYILELVFTDMMHSFTSMAVHHAFGMLIFGWLWIEWEGMSTVVLIPFVLHAWFWVWSIGTSWILLSVYNWAFLAVGMALFANNTVYAVNYGRKMVPISWIGVPLLSIVEVGVNAFTYCWSYWGYYCPEVRPRGWREAFILVGGITAILAACVLASVLTTIRLMSGAKIKVA
;
A
#
# COMPACT_ATOMS: atom_id res chain seq x y z
N MET A 1 13.83 23.42 15.96
CA MET A 1 13.35 22.40 15.01
C MET A 1 12.79 22.98 13.70
N LEU A 2 12.33 24.24 13.66
CA LEU A 2 11.83 24.91 12.45
C LEU A 2 12.92 25.46 11.49
N ALA A 3 14.19 25.50 11.91
CA ALA A 3 15.30 26.02 11.09
C ALA A 3 15.92 25.00 10.12
N VAL A 4 15.40 23.75 10.08
CA VAL A 4 15.94 22.65 9.25
C VAL A 4 15.18 22.50 7.93
N PHE A 5 14.03 23.17 7.77
CA PHE A 5 13.33 23.32 6.49
C PHE A 5 13.82 24.60 5.81
N THR A 6 15.11 24.66 5.50
CA THR A 6 15.61 25.58 4.49
C THR A 6 14.88 25.30 3.18
N ASP A 7 14.60 26.36 2.43
CA ASP A 7 13.73 26.36 1.26
C ASP A 7 14.15 25.32 0.18
N TYR A 8 13.57 24.12 0.23
CA TYR A 8 13.77 23.05 -0.77
C TYR A 8 12.76 23.16 -1.93
N ARG A 9 12.16 24.34 -2.17
CA ARG A 9 11.18 24.59 -3.24
C ARG A 9 11.69 24.32 -4.67
N HIS A 10 12.98 24.04 -4.85
CA HIS A 10 13.57 23.69 -6.14
C HIS A 10 14.01 22.23 -6.24
N GLU A 11 13.99 21.48 -5.12
CA GLU A 11 14.32 20.05 -5.12
C GLU A 11 13.05 19.23 -5.31
N PRO A 12 13.08 18.13 -6.09
CA PRO A 12 11.92 17.29 -6.30
C PRO A 12 11.51 16.51 -5.04
N ILE A 13 12.48 16.10 -4.21
CA ILE A 13 12.33 15.30 -2.99
C ILE A 13 13.30 15.82 -1.92
N TYR A 14 13.07 15.48 -0.65
CA TYR A 14 14.08 15.78 0.38
C TYR A 14 15.41 15.04 0.11
N PRO A 15 16.55 15.58 0.58
CA PRO A 15 17.82 14.87 0.48
C PRO A 15 17.78 13.47 1.12
N GLU A 16 18.56 12.54 0.57
CA GLU A 16 18.64 11.16 1.06
C GLU A 16 19.04 11.06 2.55
N SER A 17 19.84 12.03 3.04
CA SER A 17 20.26 12.13 4.43
C SER A 17 19.09 12.26 5.42
N TYR A 18 17.93 12.76 4.98
CA TYR A 18 16.70 12.80 5.79
C TYR A 18 15.88 11.52 5.65
N HIS A 19 15.82 10.97 4.44
CA HIS A 19 15.05 9.76 4.12
C HIS A 19 15.62 8.51 4.79
N HIS A 20 16.92 8.27 4.65
CA HIS A 20 17.52 7.01 5.03
C HIS A 20 17.34 6.67 6.53
N PRO A 21 17.63 7.59 7.48
CA PRO A 21 17.42 7.29 8.91
C PRO A 21 15.95 7.00 9.26
N LEU A 22 15.01 7.72 8.64
CA LEU A 22 13.58 7.50 8.85
C LEU A 22 13.14 6.15 8.29
N ASN A 23 13.58 5.81 7.09
CA ASN A 23 13.30 4.52 6.46
C ASN A 23 13.86 3.34 7.26
N VAL A 24 15.06 3.47 7.86
CA VAL A 24 15.61 2.45 8.77
C VAL A 24 14.73 2.29 10.01
N LEU A 25 14.32 3.40 10.64
CA LEU A 25 13.44 3.37 11.80
C LEU A 25 12.10 2.68 11.48
N TRP A 26 11.48 3.09 10.37
CA TRP A 26 10.21 2.54 9.88
C TRP A 26 10.31 1.07 9.49
N PHE A 27 11.44 0.65 8.92
CA PHE A 27 11.74 -0.76 8.65
C PHE A 27 11.76 -1.57 9.95
N CYS A 28 12.50 -1.10 10.97
CA CYS A 28 12.57 -1.78 12.26
C CYS A 28 11.19 -1.86 12.95
N GLN A 29 10.39 -0.78 12.91
CA GLN A 29 9.05 -0.75 13.48
C GLN A 29 8.10 -1.73 12.77
N SER A 30 8.11 -1.74 11.44
CA SER A 30 7.31 -2.66 10.61
C SER A 30 7.71 -4.12 10.85
N LEU A 31 9.02 -4.40 10.92
CA LEU A 31 9.54 -5.73 11.16
C LEU A 31 9.17 -6.23 12.56
N ALA A 32 9.29 -5.40 13.59
CA ALA A 32 8.91 -5.75 14.95
C ALA A 32 7.41 -6.06 15.06
N ALA A 33 6.56 -5.27 14.39
CA ALA A 33 5.12 -5.55 14.33
C ALA A 33 4.82 -6.86 13.59
N LEU A 34 5.51 -7.15 12.47
CA LEU A 34 5.36 -8.39 11.72
C LEU A 34 5.74 -9.62 12.57
N LEU A 35 6.86 -9.54 13.28
CA LEU A 35 7.30 -10.60 14.20
C LEU A 35 6.27 -10.81 15.33
N GLN A 36 5.65 -9.73 15.82
CA GLN A 36 4.59 -9.82 16.83
C GLN A 36 3.32 -10.48 16.29
N THR A 37 2.89 -10.19 15.05
CA THR A 37 1.73 -10.87 14.46
C THR A 37 2.01 -12.34 14.15
N LEU A 38 3.25 -12.68 13.75
CA LEU A 38 3.69 -14.07 13.63
C LEU A 38 3.66 -14.81 14.97
N ARG A 39 4.22 -14.20 16.02
CA ARG A 39 4.24 -14.77 17.39
C ARG A 39 2.83 -15.03 17.91
N THR A 40 1.90 -14.10 17.66
CA THR A 40 0.49 -14.20 18.06
C THR A 40 -0.37 -15.00 17.08
N ARG A 41 0.23 -15.57 16.03
CA ARG A 41 -0.42 -16.37 14.98
C ARG A 41 -1.57 -15.63 14.29
N ARG A 42 -1.49 -14.31 14.21
CA ARG A 42 -2.47 -13.45 13.54
C ARG A 42 -2.10 -13.28 12.07
N PHE A 43 -2.24 -14.35 11.30
CA PHE A 43 -1.85 -14.35 9.89
C PHE A 43 -2.77 -13.47 9.02
N LEU A 44 -4.08 -13.57 9.25
CA LEU A 44 -5.12 -12.84 8.52
C LEU A 44 -5.80 -11.79 9.40
N PRO A 45 -6.43 -10.76 8.80
CA PRO A 45 -7.24 -9.81 9.53
C PRO A 45 -8.36 -10.49 10.29
N SER A 46 -8.67 -9.98 11.47
CA SER A 46 -9.68 -10.55 12.35
C SER A 46 -10.52 -9.46 12.98
N PRO A 47 -11.84 -9.70 13.16
CA PRO A 47 -12.76 -8.83 13.89
C PRO A 47 -12.30 -8.29 15.24
N LYS A 48 -11.42 -9.02 15.92
CA LYS A 48 -10.87 -8.60 17.21
C LYS A 48 -9.62 -7.78 16.92
N PRO A 49 -9.44 -6.59 17.51
CA PRO A 49 -8.20 -5.85 17.34
C PRO A 49 -7.02 -6.71 17.82
N PRO A 50 -5.83 -6.52 17.24
CA PRO A 50 -4.63 -7.15 17.74
C PRO A 50 -4.38 -6.72 19.18
N GLN A 51 -3.81 -7.61 19.99
CA GLN A 51 -3.49 -7.28 21.38
C GLN A 51 -2.64 -6.01 21.43
N ASN A 52 -3.04 -5.08 22.31
CA ASN A 52 -2.27 -3.87 22.56
C ASN A 52 -0.91 -4.28 23.10
N SER A 53 0.10 -4.18 22.24
CA SER A 53 1.49 -4.42 22.57
C SER A 53 2.27 -3.17 22.21
N LEU A 54 3.41 -2.96 22.88
CA LEU A 54 4.30 -1.87 22.53
C LEU A 54 4.68 -1.91 21.03
N LEU A 55 4.95 -3.11 20.49
CA LEU A 55 5.38 -3.32 19.11
C LEU A 55 4.29 -2.93 18.10
N THR A 56 3.04 -3.29 18.39
CA THR A 56 1.90 -2.92 17.54
C THR A 56 1.59 -1.42 17.62
N ASN A 57 1.78 -0.79 18.78
CA ASN A 57 1.65 0.67 18.92
C ASN A 57 2.80 1.44 18.25
N GLN A 58 4.00 0.87 18.16
CA GLN A 58 5.11 1.47 17.40
C GLN A 58 4.80 1.54 15.91
N PHE A 59 4.17 0.51 15.33
CA PHE A 59 3.73 0.56 13.93
C PHE A 59 2.63 1.61 13.70
N ARG A 60 1.76 1.85 14.68
CA ARG A 60 0.84 2.99 14.63
C ARG A 60 1.56 4.33 14.52
N LEU A 61 2.57 4.53 15.37
CA LEU A 61 3.39 5.73 15.32
C LEU A 61 4.13 5.85 13.98
N HIS A 62 4.59 4.73 13.41
CA HIS A 62 5.12 4.70 12.04
C HIS A 62 4.11 5.28 11.05
N LEU A 63 2.88 4.77 10.98
CA LEU A 63 1.87 5.27 10.03
C LEU A 63 1.66 6.79 10.14
N ILE A 64 1.58 7.32 11.37
CA ILE A 64 1.46 8.78 11.60
C ILE A 64 2.69 9.53 11.11
N THR A 65 3.88 9.11 11.56
CA THR A 65 5.13 9.83 11.23
C THR A 65 5.43 9.79 9.74
N HIS A 66 5.11 8.69 9.06
CA HIS A 66 5.25 8.57 7.61
C HIS A 66 4.24 9.44 6.85
N THR A 67 2.98 9.50 7.32
CA THR A 67 1.97 10.41 6.78
C THR A 67 2.41 11.88 6.91
N ILE A 68 2.92 12.27 8.08
CA ILE A 68 3.46 13.62 8.30
C ILE A 68 4.61 13.89 7.35
N PHE A 69 5.53 12.94 7.19
CA PHE A 69 6.66 13.07 6.26
C PHE A 69 6.18 13.31 4.82
N TYR A 70 5.22 12.51 4.32
CA TYR A 70 4.62 12.70 3.01
C TYR A 70 3.97 14.08 2.84
N ILE A 71 3.22 14.56 3.84
CA ILE A 71 2.65 15.92 3.82
C ILE A 71 3.75 16.97 3.72
N LEU A 72 4.79 16.87 4.56
CA LEU A 72 5.89 17.82 4.57
C LEU A 72 6.63 17.83 3.23
N GLU A 73 6.83 16.69 2.60
CA GLU A 73 7.49 16.63 1.31
C GLU A 73 6.63 17.25 0.20
N LEU A 74 5.35 16.91 0.15
CA LEU A 74 4.40 17.52 -0.80
C LEU A 74 4.28 19.04 -0.67
N VAL A 75 4.45 19.59 0.53
CA VAL A 75 4.28 21.03 0.81
C VAL A 75 5.58 21.82 0.60
N PHE A 76 6.74 21.24 0.93
CA PHE A 76 8.01 21.97 1.00
C PHE A 76 9.02 21.59 -0.08
N THR A 77 8.71 20.65 -0.97
CA THR A 77 9.51 20.33 -2.16
C THR A 77 8.73 20.64 -3.44
N ASP A 78 9.39 20.57 -4.59
CA ASP A 78 8.78 20.73 -5.91
C ASP A 78 8.13 19.44 -6.44
N MET A 79 7.92 18.42 -5.58
CA MET A 79 7.46 17.09 -6.00
C MET A 79 6.18 17.14 -6.85
N MET A 80 5.25 18.02 -6.52
CA MET A 80 3.98 18.17 -7.23
C MET A 80 4.18 18.49 -8.73
N HIS A 81 5.21 19.28 -9.05
CA HIS A 81 5.47 19.76 -10.41
C HIS A 81 6.57 18.97 -11.13
N SER A 82 7.68 18.67 -10.43
CA SER A 82 8.84 18.03 -11.03
C SER A 82 8.88 16.51 -10.86
N PHE A 83 8.09 15.96 -9.93
CA PHE A 83 8.05 14.52 -9.65
C PHE A 83 6.63 14.02 -9.36
N THR A 84 5.68 14.37 -10.23
CA THR A 84 4.23 14.15 -10.01
C THR A 84 3.85 12.69 -9.73
N SER A 85 4.52 11.71 -10.33
CA SER A 85 4.27 10.30 -10.07
C SER A 85 4.53 9.92 -8.60
N MET A 86 5.60 10.47 -8.00
CA MET A 86 5.89 10.28 -6.58
C MET A 86 4.90 11.05 -5.69
N ALA A 87 4.46 12.23 -6.12
CA ALA A 87 3.41 12.95 -5.39
C ALA A 87 2.11 12.14 -5.33
N VAL A 88 1.74 11.49 -6.44
CA VAL A 88 0.59 10.59 -6.51
C VAL A 88 0.79 9.35 -5.62
N HIS A 89 2.00 8.76 -5.61
CA HIS A 89 2.37 7.68 -4.69
C HIS A 89 2.17 8.10 -3.23
N HIS A 90 2.65 9.29 -2.84
CA HIS A 90 2.45 9.81 -1.49
C HIS A 90 0.97 9.99 -1.14
N ALA A 91 0.17 10.54 -2.07
CA ALA A 91 -1.26 10.71 -1.85
C ALA A 91 -1.97 9.38 -1.59
N PHE A 92 -1.69 8.34 -2.38
CA PHE A 92 -2.27 7.01 -2.17
C PHE A 92 -1.72 6.32 -0.92
N GLY A 93 -0.42 6.44 -0.65
CA GLY A 93 0.19 5.97 0.59
C GLY A 93 -0.48 6.56 1.83
N MET A 94 -0.75 7.86 1.85
CA MET A 94 -1.50 8.50 2.96
C MET A 94 -2.92 7.93 3.12
N LEU A 95 -3.63 7.64 2.02
CA LEU A 95 -4.95 7.01 2.08
C LEU A 95 -4.88 5.60 2.67
N ILE A 96 -3.86 4.82 2.29
CA ILE A 96 -3.62 3.47 2.82
C ILE A 96 -3.28 3.54 4.32
N PHE A 97 -2.43 4.48 4.73
CA PHE A 97 -2.03 4.66 6.14
C PHE A 97 -3.22 5.11 6.99
N GLY A 98 -4.01 6.07 6.50
CA GLY A 98 -5.24 6.53 7.15
C GLY A 98 -6.27 5.42 7.29
N TRP A 99 -6.41 4.57 6.27
CA TRP A 99 -7.28 3.39 6.34
C TRP A 99 -6.83 2.40 7.42
N LEU A 100 -5.56 2.00 7.43
CA LEU A 100 -5.02 1.07 8.46
C LEU A 100 -5.10 1.64 9.87
N TRP A 101 -5.03 2.97 9.98
CA TRP A 101 -5.20 3.66 11.25
C TRP A 101 -6.64 3.51 11.79
N ILE A 102 -7.63 3.68 10.93
CA ILE A 102 -9.06 3.58 11.27
C ILE A 102 -9.46 2.12 11.49
N GLU A 103 -9.08 1.22 10.58
CA GLU A 103 -9.44 -0.20 10.61
C GLU A 103 -8.31 -1.05 11.21
N TRP A 104 -8.05 -0.81 12.49
CA TRP A 104 -6.95 -1.48 13.20
C TRP A 104 -7.09 -3.00 13.32
N GLU A 105 -8.33 -3.49 13.29
CA GLU A 105 -8.67 -4.90 13.17
C GLU A 105 -8.06 -5.54 11.91
N GLY A 106 -7.80 -4.73 10.90
CA GLY A 106 -7.13 -5.08 9.65
C GLY A 106 -5.70 -5.61 9.84
N MET A 107 -4.98 -5.17 10.87
CA MET A 107 -3.56 -5.49 11.00
C MET A 107 -3.32 -6.98 11.24
N SER A 108 -2.51 -7.59 10.39
CA SER A 108 -2.13 -9.01 10.44
C SER A 108 -0.76 -9.22 9.78
N THR A 109 -0.21 -10.43 9.86
CA THR A 109 1.05 -10.77 9.18
C THR A 109 1.00 -10.45 7.69
N VAL A 110 -0.06 -10.86 7.00
CA VAL A 110 -0.23 -10.62 5.55
C VAL A 110 -0.18 -9.11 5.25
N VAL A 111 -0.90 -8.30 6.03
CA VAL A 111 -0.97 -6.84 5.84
C VAL A 111 0.36 -6.14 6.08
N LEU A 112 1.21 -6.66 6.98
CA LEU A 112 2.49 -6.03 7.34
C LEU A 112 3.63 -6.35 6.36
N ILE A 113 3.52 -7.42 5.57
CA ILE A 113 4.56 -7.82 4.60
C ILE A 113 4.90 -6.68 3.62
N PRO A 114 3.92 -6.02 2.94
CA PRO A 114 4.24 -4.93 2.03
C PRO A 114 4.94 -3.74 2.70
N PHE A 115 4.65 -3.44 3.97
CA PHE A 115 5.31 -2.34 4.70
C PHE A 115 6.78 -2.64 4.97
N VAL A 116 7.09 -3.89 5.36
CA VAL A 116 8.47 -4.33 5.54
C VAL A 116 9.22 -4.28 4.21
N LEU A 117 8.61 -4.77 3.13
CA LEU A 117 9.22 -4.76 1.80
C LEU A 117 9.42 -3.34 1.25
N HIS A 118 8.45 -2.45 1.45
CA HIS A 118 8.54 -1.04 1.08
C HIS A 118 9.68 -0.33 1.83
N ALA A 119 9.72 -0.48 3.16
CA ALA A 119 10.80 0.12 3.95
C ALA A 119 12.17 -0.47 3.57
N TRP A 120 12.24 -1.78 3.30
CA TRP A 120 13.47 -2.42 2.83
C TRP A 120 13.91 -1.88 1.46
N PHE A 121 12.97 -1.68 0.53
CA PHE A 121 13.23 -1.08 -0.78
C PHE A 121 13.94 0.26 -0.67
N TRP A 122 13.46 1.12 0.23
CA TRP A 122 14.02 2.46 0.45
C TRP A 122 15.31 2.47 1.28
N VAL A 123 15.49 1.53 2.21
CA VAL A 123 16.75 1.40 2.97
C VAL A 123 17.89 0.89 2.08
N TRP A 124 17.62 -0.11 1.24
CA TRP A 124 18.70 -0.83 0.54
C TRP A 124 18.96 -0.35 -0.89
N SER A 125 17.91 0.04 -1.62
CA SER A 125 18.03 0.29 -3.05
C SER A 125 17.70 1.71 -3.49
N ILE A 126 17.13 2.53 -2.61
CA ILE A 126 16.81 3.96 -2.86
C ILE A 126 16.13 4.12 -4.23
N GLY A 127 15.09 3.33 -4.50
CA GLY A 127 14.35 3.44 -5.76
C GLY A 127 14.86 2.59 -6.93
N THR A 128 16.02 1.93 -6.83
CA THR A 128 16.70 1.34 -8.02
C THR A 128 16.52 -0.17 -8.21
N SER A 129 16.05 -0.92 -7.21
CA SER A 129 15.96 -2.39 -7.32
C SER A 129 14.61 -2.86 -7.89
N TRP A 130 14.61 -3.26 -9.17
CA TRP A 130 13.43 -3.84 -9.82
C TRP A 130 12.88 -5.08 -9.11
N ILE A 131 13.76 -5.97 -8.64
CA ILE A 131 13.35 -7.23 -8.01
C ILE A 131 12.59 -6.92 -6.72
N LEU A 132 13.14 -6.03 -5.89
CA LEU A 132 12.53 -5.70 -4.61
C LEU A 132 11.23 -4.91 -4.78
N LEU A 133 11.18 -3.99 -5.76
CA LEU A 133 9.95 -3.31 -6.17
C LEU A 133 8.88 -4.29 -6.66
N SER A 134 9.27 -5.27 -7.47
CA SER A 134 8.34 -6.28 -8.00
C SER A 134 7.76 -7.14 -6.88
N VAL A 135 8.61 -7.61 -5.95
CA VAL A 135 8.18 -8.40 -4.79
C VAL A 135 7.25 -7.58 -3.89
N TYR A 136 7.57 -6.32 -3.65
CA TYR A 136 6.70 -5.38 -2.93
C TYR A 136 5.34 -5.22 -3.62
N ASN A 137 5.32 -4.94 -4.92
CA ASN A 137 4.09 -4.77 -5.69
C ASN A 137 3.21 -6.04 -5.68
N TRP A 138 3.80 -7.22 -5.87
CA TRP A 138 3.09 -8.48 -5.78
C TRP A 138 2.53 -8.75 -4.38
N ALA A 139 3.31 -8.47 -3.33
CA ALA A 139 2.84 -8.58 -1.96
C ALA A 139 1.67 -7.61 -1.71
N PHE A 140 1.73 -6.38 -2.22
CA PHE A 140 0.68 -5.39 -2.04
C PHE A 140 -0.62 -5.79 -2.72
N LEU A 141 -0.56 -6.30 -3.95
CA LEU A 141 -1.72 -6.88 -4.64
C LEU A 141 -2.29 -8.09 -3.90
N ALA A 142 -1.42 -9.00 -3.44
CA ALA A 142 -1.85 -10.18 -2.69
C ALA A 142 -2.58 -9.80 -1.40
N VAL A 143 -2.12 -8.75 -0.71
CA VAL A 143 -2.83 -8.20 0.45
C VAL A 143 -4.22 -7.69 0.07
N GLY A 144 -4.33 -6.85 -0.96
CA GLY A 144 -5.63 -6.36 -1.43
C GLY A 144 -6.62 -7.50 -1.69
N MET A 145 -6.19 -8.54 -2.42
CA MET A 145 -7.01 -9.70 -2.72
C MET A 145 -7.35 -10.54 -1.47
N ALA A 146 -6.39 -10.73 -0.56
CA ALA A 146 -6.61 -11.47 0.68
C ALA A 146 -7.61 -10.75 1.60
N LEU A 147 -7.51 -9.42 1.70
CA LEU A 147 -8.45 -8.59 2.45
C LEU A 147 -9.85 -8.68 1.87
N PHE A 148 -9.97 -8.56 0.54
CA PHE A 148 -11.23 -8.72 -0.17
C PHE A 148 -11.88 -10.08 0.13
N ALA A 149 -11.13 -11.17 -0.06
CA ALA A 149 -11.62 -12.52 0.16
C ALA A 149 -12.03 -12.76 1.62
N ASN A 150 -11.21 -12.31 2.57
CA ASN A 150 -11.48 -12.44 4.00
C ASN A 150 -12.75 -11.71 4.40
N ASN A 151 -12.91 -10.45 3.96
CA ASN A 151 -14.11 -9.64 4.25
C ASN A 151 -15.38 -10.24 3.64
N THR A 152 -15.28 -10.77 2.42
CA THR A 152 -16.36 -11.52 1.77
C THR A 152 -16.81 -12.71 2.62
N VAL A 153 -15.86 -13.56 3.06
CA VAL A 153 -16.16 -14.72 3.91
C VAL A 153 -16.80 -14.29 5.22
N TYR A 154 -16.32 -13.20 5.84
CA TYR A 154 -16.91 -12.69 7.06
C TYR A 154 -18.32 -12.13 6.87
N ALA A 155 -18.58 -11.41 5.78
CA ALA A 155 -19.89 -10.87 5.46
C ALA A 155 -20.92 -12.00 5.24
N VAL A 156 -20.55 -13.02 4.46
CA VAL A 156 -21.42 -14.16 4.15
C VAL A 156 -21.72 -15.00 5.40
N ASN A 157 -20.69 -15.33 6.19
CA ASN A 157 -20.85 -16.29 7.28
C ASN A 157 -21.35 -15.68 8.60
N TYR A 158 -21.09 -14.39 8.84
CA TYR A 158 -21.38 -13.75 10.13
C TYR A 158 -22.36 -12.57 10.03
N GLY A 159 -22.93 -12.31 8.85
CA GLY A 159 -23.94 -11.26 8.66
C GLY A 159 -23.47 -9.85 9.02
N ARG A 160 -22.15 -9.62 9.04
CA ARG A 160 -21.59 -8.31 9.39
C ARG A 160 -21.88 -7.28 8.30
N LYS A 161 -22.29 -6.08 8.72
CA LYS A 161 -22.34 -4.92 7.83
C LYS A 161 -20.92 -4.64 7.33
N MET A 162 -20.77 -4.70 6.01
CA MET A 162 -19.51 -4.51 5.32
C MET A 162 -19.03 -3.06 5.51
N VAL A 163 -17.75 -2.87 5.82
CA VAL A 163 -17.12 -1.54 5.72
C VAL A 163 -16.70 -1.35 4.26
N PRO A 164 -17.20 -0.32 3.54
CA PRO A 164 -17.00 -0.21 2.10
C PRO A 164 -15.53 -0.09 1.67
N ILE A 165 -14.69 0.53 2.51
CA ILE A 165 -13.31 0.90 2.18
C ILE A 165 -12.39 -0.32 2.18
N SER A 166 -12.46 -1.20 3.18
CA SER A 166 -11.66 -2.43 3.20
C SER A 166 -12.13 -3.50 2.23
N TRP A 167 -13.34 -3.38 1.68
CA TRP A 167 -13.85 -4.31 0.68
C TRP A 167 -13.43 -3.91 -0.73
N ILE A 168 -13.68 -2.68 -1.16
CA ILE A 168 -13.40 -2.27 -2.56
C ILE A 168 -12.21 -1.31 -2.63
N GLY A 169 -12.08 -0.43 -1.64
CA GLY A 169 -11.05 0.61 -1.62
C GLY A 169 -9.64 0.03 -1.62
N VAL A 170 -9.31 -0.88 -0.70
CA VAL A 170 -7.94 -1.40 -0.60
C VAL A 170 -7.48 -2.17 -1.84
N PRO A 171 -8.26 -3.12 -2.42
CA PRO A 171 -7.88 -3.75 -3.67
C PRO A 171 -7.65 -2.76 -4.82
N LEU A 172 -8.51 -1.75 -4.95
CA LEU A 172 -8.36 -0.73 -5.99
C LEU A 172 -7.11 0.13 -5.75
N LEU A 173 -6.89 0.57 -4.50
CA LEU A 173 -5.70 1.31 -4.11
C LEU A 173 -4.44 0.49 -4.40
N SER A 174 -4.44 -0.82 -4.11
CA SER A 174 -3.31 -1.69 -4.43
C SER A 174 -3.02 -1.78 -5.92
N ILE A 175 -4.05 -1.87 -6.77
CA ILE A 175 -3.86 -1.90 -8.22
C ILE A 175 -3.29 -0.58 -8.73
N VAL A 176 -3.86 0.55 -8.28
CA VAL A 176 -3.40 1.88 -8.68
C VAL A 176 -1.96 2.10 -8.22
N GLU A 177 -1.65 1.75 -6.98
CA GLU A 177 -0.32 1.93 -6.40
C GLU A 177 0.75 1.13 -7.12
N VAL A 178 0.46 -0.13 -7.49
CA VAL A 178 1.39 -0.92 -8.32
C VAL A 178 1.66 -0.25 -9.67
N GLY A 179 0.62 0.33 -10.30
CA GLY A 179 0.77 1.09 -11.52
C GLY A 179 1.65 2.33 -11.34
N VAL A 180 1.42 3.09 -10.28
CA VAL A 180 2.21 4.29 -9.92
C VAL A 180 3.66 3.91 -9.62
N ASN A 181 3.90 2.82 -8.89
CA ASN A 181 5.24 2.32 -8.56
C ASN A 181 6.02 1.90 -9.81
N ALA A 182 5.39 1.14 -10.70
CA ALA A 182 6.00 0.74 -11.97
C ALA A 182 6.31 1.95 -12.85
N PHE A 183 5.39 2.93 -12.90
CA PHE A 183 5.60 4.17 -13.63
C PHE A 183 6.79 4.96 -13.05
N THR A 184 6.80 5.15 -11.74
CA THR A 184 7.85 5.91 -11.03
C THR A 184 9.22 5.28 -11.26
N TYR A 185 9.33 3.96 -11.13
CA TYR A 185 10.57 3.24 -11.41
C TYR A 185 11.09 3.48 -12.83
N CYS A 186 10.21 3.36 -13.82
CA CYS A 186 10.65 3.39 -15.20
C CYS A 186 10.91 4.79 -15.75
N TRP A 187 10.06 5.75 -15.42
CA TRP A 187 10.09 7.07 -16.04
C TRP A 187 10.60 8.17 -15.12
N SER A 188 10.77 7.90 -13.83
CA SER A 188 11.35 8.87 -12.89
C SER A 188 12.70 8.42 -12.34
N TYR A 189 12.87 7.12 -12.10
CA TYR A 189 14.16 6.55 -11.66
C TYR A 189 15.01 5.98 -12.80
N TRP A 190 14.58 6.12 -14.06
CA TRP A 190 15.31 5.61 -15.23
C TRP A 190 15.65 4.11 -15.08
N GLY A 191 14.70 3.34 -14.58
CA GLY A 191 14.89 1.93 -14.25
C GLY A 191 15.40 1.11 -15.43
N TYR A 192 16.27 0.14 -15.13
CA TYR A 192 16.92 -0.71 -16.15
C TYR A 192 15.96 -1.68 -16.86
N TYR A 193 14.86 -2.03 -16.22
CA TYR A 193 13.90 -3.05 -16.68
C TYR A 193 12.60 -2.39 -17.11
N CYS A 194 12.69 -1.56 -18.15
CA CYS A 194 11.58 -0.73 -18.59
C CYS A 194 11.32 -0.91 -20.08
N PRO A 195 10.04 -0.86 -20.51
CA PRO A 195 9.72 -0.93 -21.93
C PRO A 195 10.38 0.25 -22.66
N GLU A 196 10.98 -0.02 -23.83
CA GLU A 196 11.55 1.04 -24.67
C GLU A 196 10.50 2.11 -24.96
N VAL A 197 10.81 3.36 -24.59
CA VAL A 197 9.93 4.49 -24.89
C VAL A 197 10.08 4.87 -26.36
N ARG A 198 9.39 4.17 -27.24
CA ARG A 198 9.07 4.72 -28.57
C ARG A 198 8.04 5.83 -28.38
N PRO A 199 7.88 6.80 -29.31
CA PRO A 199 6.84 7.83 -29.21
C PRO A 199 5.39 7.28 -29.09
N ARG A 200 5.16 5.99 -29.39
CA ARG A 200 3.91 5.24 -29.15
C ARG A 200 3.88 4.45 -27.83
N GLY A 201 5.01 4.34 -27.13
CA GLY A 201 5.24 3.51 -25.95
C GLY A 201 4.50 3.96 -24.70
N TRP A 202 4.16 5.25 -24.55
CA TRP A 202 3.28 5.69 -23.46
C TRP A 202 1.90 5.04 -23.54
N ARG A 203 1.33 4.99 -24.74
CA ARG A 203 0.04 4.32 -24.96
C ARG A 203 0.14 2.82 -24.65
N GLU A 204 1.24 2.18 -25.02
CA GLU A 204 1.47 0.75 -24.79
C GLU A 204 1.71 0.43 -23.31
N ALA A 205 2.45 1.28 -22.58
CA ALA A 205 2.64 1.18 -21.13
C ALA A 205 1.32 1.43 -20.37
N PHE A 206 0.54 2.44 -20.76
CA PHE A 206 -0.80 2.67 -20.21
C PHE A 206 -1.77 1.54 -20.58
N ILE A 207 -1.65 0.91 -21.75
CA ILE A 207 -2.43 -0.28 -22.13
C ILE A 207 -1.98 -1.51 -21.35
N LEU A 208 -0.68 -1.68 -21.05
CA LEU A 208 -0.18 -2.81 -20.28
C LEU A 208 -0.57 -2.67 -18.81
N VAL A 209 -0.28 -1.52 -18.19
CA VAL A 209 -0.68 -1.20 -16.81
C VAL A 209 -2.20 -1.18 -16.72
N GLY A 210 -2.88 -0.53 -17.66
CA GLY A 210 -4.35 -0.51 -17.75
C GLY A 210 -4.94 -1.89 -18.02
N GLY A 211 -4.26 -2.75 -18.77
CA GLY A 211 -4.68 -4.11 -19.09
C GLY A 211 -4.53 -5.04 -17.89
N ILE A 212 -3.38 -5.00 -17.19
CA ILE A 212 -3.18 -5.71 -15.93
C ILE A 212 -4.19 -5.21 -14.88
N THR A 213 -4.38 -3.90 -14.80
CA THR A 213 -5.38 -3.26 -13.93
C THR A 213 -6.79 -3.70 -14.28
N ALA A 214 -7.15 -3.76 -15.55
CA ALA A 214 -8.47 -4.20 -16.02
C ALA A 214 -8.69 -5.69 -15.75
N ILE A 215 -7.69 -6.54 -15.94
CA ILE A 215 -7.77 -7.98 -15.61
C ILE A 215 -7.96 -8.16 -14.11
N LEU A 216 -7.16 -7.49 -13.29
CA LEU A 216 -7.29 -7.55 -11.83
C LEU A 216 -8.64 -7.00 -11.36
N ALA A 217 -9.08 -5.86 -11.92
CA ALA A 217 -10.41 -5.30 -11.64
C ALA A 217 -11.53 -6.25 -12.08
N ALA A 218 -11.40 -6.93 -13.21
CA ALA A 218 -12.35 -7.95 -13.67
C ALA A 218 -12.36 -9.16 -12.72
N CYS A 219 -11.21 -9.60 -12.22
CA CYS A 219 -11.13 -10.67 -11.21
C CYS A 219 -11.80 -10.25 -9.89
N VAL A 220 -11.59 -9.01 -9.43
CA VAL A 220 -12.26 -8.45 -8.26
C VAL A 220 -13.77 -8.38 -8.50
N LEU A 221 -14.21 -7.84 -9.64
CA LEU A 221 -15.62 -7.74 -10.00
C LEU A 221 -16.29 -9.12 -10.09
N ALA A 222 -15.65 -10.09 -10.73
CA ALA A 222 -16.14 -11.46 -10.79
C ALA A 222 -16.29 -12.09 -9.40
N SER A 223 -15.33 -11.81 -8.50
CA SER A 223 -15.38 -12.28 -7.11
C SER A 223 -16.49 -11.60 -6.31
N VAL A 224 -16.73 -10.29 -6.51
CA VAL A 224 -17.86 -9.54 -5.95
C VAL A 224 -19.19 -10.12 -6.44
N LEU A 225 -19.35 -10.30 -7.75
CA LEU A 225 -20.59 -10.82 -8.35
C LEU A 225 -20.89 -12.25 -7.88
N THR A 226 -19.84 -13.09 -7.77
CA THR A 226 -19.96 -14.44 -7.21
C THR A 226 -20.42 -14.39 -5.76
N THR A 227 -19.87 -13.47 -4.97
CA THR A 227 -20.27 -13.25 -3.58
C THR A 227 -21.73 -12.83 -3.47
N ILE A 228 -22.16 -11.84 -4.25
CA ILE A 228 -23.55 -11.37 -4.27
C ILE A 228 -24.49 -12.54 -4.62
N ARG A 229 -24.11 -13.35 -5.61
CA ARG A 229 -24.90 -14.52 -6.01
C ARG A 229 -24.99 -15.54 -4.86
N LEU A 230 -23.89 -15.84 -4.18
CA LEU A 230 -23.87 -16.73 -3.01
C LEU A 230 -24.75 -16.19 -1.87
N MET A 231 -24.72 -14.88 -1.61
CA MET A 231 -25.57 -14.25 -0.60
C MET A 231 -27.06 -14.28 -0.99
N SER A 232 -27.38 -14.08 -2.26
CA SER A 232 -28.78 -14.12 -2.76
C SER A 232 -29.38 -15.54 -2.78
N GLY A 233 -28.54 -16.56 -2.92
CA GLY A 233 -28.96 -17.97 -2.93
C GLY A 233 -29.00 -18.62 -1.55
N ALA A 234 -28.35 -18.04 -0.55
CA ALA A 234 -28.42 -18.50 0.83
C ALA A 234 -29.83 -18.22 1.40
N LYS A 235 -30.68 -19.24 1.46
CA LYS A 235 -31.90 -19.18 2.28
C LYS A 235 -31.47 -18.98 3.73
N ILE A 236 -31.54 -17.75 4.22
CA ILE A 236 -31.32 -17.43 5.63
C ILE A 236 -32.38 -18.21 6.42
N LYS A 237 -31.96 -19.33 7.02
CA LYS A 237 -32.75 -19.96 8.08
C LYS A 237 -32.64 -19.03 9.28
N VAL A 238 -33.68 -18.23 9.48
CA VAL A 238 -33.89 -17.52 10.74
C VAL A 238 -34.18 -18.61 11.77
N ALA A 239 -33.22 -18.82 12.68
CA ALA A 239 -33.40 -19.65 13.87
C ALA A 239 -34.00 -18.80 14.99
#